data_AF-A0A117SB84-F1
#
_entry.id   AF-A0A117SB84-F1
#
_cell.length_a   1.000
_cell.length_b   1.000
_cell.length_c   1.000
_cell.angle_alpha   90.00
_cell.angle_beta   90.00
_cell.angle_gamma   90.00
#
_symmetry.space_group_name_H-M   'P 1'
#
loop_
_entity.id
_entity.type
_entity.pdbx_description
1 polymer ?
#
loop_
_entity_poly.entity_id
_entity_poly.type
_entity_poly.pdbx_seq_one_letter_code
_entity_poly.pdbx_strand_id
1 'polypeptide(L)'
;MNPKTLLVINNKKFIFKFILFLAAFLISLYDITLLKKVLVTNIGYFSFYQVLWFFFLSEMLLVFVPRWSTYVGCGKLYVKHYSEAVYQQDALLKHTKKFNRRALLALIFWLALLSGLGVIFLNGLINEMGLFLLFLFLYFADQFCINIWCPFQAWIVRSKCCNACRIYNWDHIMIFSPLAFIPSFWTWSLIAVSLIIMIQWEYQHYRYPERFSEISNLNLRCRYCKNKC
;
A
#
# COMPACT_ATOMS: atom_id res chain seq x y z
N MET A 1 -12.36 18.82 -2.09
CA MET A 1 -11.66 18.57 -3.36
C MET A 1 -12.62 17.93 -4.36
N ASN A 2 -12.71 18.46 -5.58
CA ASN A 2 -13.64 18.01 -6.62
C ASN A 2 -13.33 16.54 -7.01
N PRO A 3 -14.34 15.65 -7.13
CA PRO A 3 -14.14 14.26 -7.58
C PRO A 3 -13.30 14.11 -8.86
N LYS A 4 -13.43 15.03 -9.82
CA LYS A 4 -12.64 15.00 -11.06
C LYS A 4 -11.14 15.15 -10.81
N THR A 5 -10.74 16.00 -9.88
CA THR A 5 -9.32 16.26 -9.57
C THR A 5 -8.64 15.04 -8.94
N LEU A 6 -9.35 14.30 -8.09
CA LEU A 6 -8.81 13.10 -7.45
C LEU A 6 -8.59 11.96 -8.46
N LEU A 7 -9.53 11.78 -9.39
CA LEU A 7 -9.43 10.77 -10.44
C LEU A 7 -8.24 11.06 -11.39
N VAL A 8 -8.02 12.33 -11.73
CA VAL A 8 -6.84 12.75 -12.50
C VAL A 8 -5.54 12.44 -11.76
N ILE A 9 -5.47 12.69 -10.45
CA ILE A 9 -4.29 12.35 -9.64
C ILE A 9 -4.04 10.85 -9.60
N ASN A 10 -5.07 10.05 -9.37
CA ASN A 10 -4.95 8.60 -9.32
C ASN A 10 -4.52 8.01 -10.67
N ASN A 11 -5.03 8.54 -11.78
CA ASN A 11 -4.62 8.15 -13.13
C ASN A 11 -3.17 8.53 -13.42
N LYS A 12 -2.73 9.74 -13.03
CA LYS A 12 -1.33 10.16 -13.18
C LYS A 12 -0.38 9.25 -12.40
N LYS A 13 -0.73 8.93 -11.14
CA LYS A 13 0.02 7.97 -10.34
C LYS A 13 0.06 6.59 -11.00
N PHE A 14 -1.09 6.09 -11.50
CA PHE A 14 -1.17 4.81 -12.18
C PHE A 14 -0.26 4.74 -13.40
N ILE A 15 -0.33 5.74 -14.29
CA ILE A 15 0.52 5.83 -15.49
C ILE A 15 2.00 5.89 -15.10
N PHE A 16 2.36 6.71 -14.12
CA PHE A 16 3.75 6.81 -13.64
C PHE A 16 4.27 5.48 -13.11
N LYS A 17 3.55 4.84 -12.18
CA LYS A 17 3.96 3.54 -11.61
C LYS A 17 4.02 2.45 -12.68
N PHE A 18 3.09 2.46 -13.64
CA PHE A 18 3.10 1.53 -14.76
C PHE A 18 4.33 1.71 -15.66
N ILE A 19 4.65 2.95 -16.05
CA ILE A 19 5.85 3.25 -16.86
C ILE A 19 7.12 2.85 -16.10
N LEU A 20 7.21 3.17 -14.81
CA LEU A 20 8.36 2.82 -13.98
C LEU A 20 8.57 1.30 -13.92
N PHE A 21 7.50 0.54 -13.64
CA PHE A 21 7.56 -0.92 -13.61
C PHE A 21 7.89 -1.50 -15.00
N LEU A 22 7.19 -1.04 -16.05
CA LEU A 22 7.38 -1.54 -17.40
C LEU A 22 8.80 -1.27 -17.92
N ALA A 23 9.35 -0.09 -17.67
CA ALA A 23 10.72 0.23 -18.04
C ALA A 23 11.73 -0.68 -17.33
N ALA A 24 11.61 -0.85 -16.01
CA ALA A 24 12.48 -1.74 -15.25
C ALA A 24 12.35 -3.21 -15.72
N PHE A 25 11.12 -3.65 -16.00
CA PHE A 25 10.83 -4.99 -16.48
C PHE A 25 11.44 -5.24 -17.88
N LEU A 26 11.23 -4.33 -18.83
CA LEU A 26 11.81 -4.44 -20.18
C LEU A 26 13.35 -4.44 -20.15
N ILE A 27 13.96 -3.59 -19.32
CA ILE A 27 15.42 -3.60 -19.12
C ILE A 27 15.87 -4.95 -18.56
N SER A 28 15.12 -5.50 -17.59
CA SER A 28 15.47 -6.79 -16.98
C SER A 28 15.36 -7.99 -17.92
N LEU A 29 14.43 -7.95 -18.88
CA LEU A 29 14.31 -8.98 -19.92
C LEU A 29 15.46 -8.92 -20.93
N TYR A 30 15.99 -7.72 -21.17
CA TYR A 30 17.16 -7.54 -22.05
C TYR A 30 18.46 -7.93 -21.34
N ASP A 31 18.73 -7.32 -20.19
CA ASP A 31 19.91 -7.60 -19.36
C ASP A 31 19.68 -7.12 -17.92
N ILE A 32 19.55 -8.06 -16.98
CA ILE A 32 19.39 -7.75 -15.56
C ILE A 32 20.60 -7.01 -14.96
N THR A 33 21.79 -7.16 -15.54
CA THR A 33 22.99 -6.43 -15.09
C THR A 33 22.93 -4.96 -15.51
N LEU A 34 22.27 -4.65 -16.62
CA LEU A 34 22.03 -3.27 -17.04
C LEU A 34 21.12 -2.56 -16.03
N LEU A 35 20.07 -3.23 -15.54
CA LEU A 35 19.21 -2.68 -14.48
C LEU A 35 20.04 -2.35 -13.22
N LYS A 36 20.93 -3.26 -12.81
CA LYS A 36 21.84 -3.02 -11.68
C LYS A 36 22.76 -1.82 -11.93
N LYS A 37 23.33 -1.69 -13.14
CA LYS A 37 24.17 -0.54 -13.51
C LYS A 37 23.38 0.77 -13.44
N VAL A 38 22.15 0.80 -13.95
CA VAL A 38 21.27 1.98 -13.87
C VAL A 38 21.02 2.37 -12.41
N LEU A 39 20.72 1.42 -11.54
CA LEU A 39 20.49 1.69 -10.11
C LEU A 39 21.72 2.27 -9.40
N VAL A 40 22.92 1.80 -9.73
CA VAL A 40 24.18 2.25 -9.12
C VAL A 40 24.73 3.52 -9.79
N THR A 41 24.21 3.91 -10.95
CA THR A 41 24.66 5.11 -11.67
C THR A 41 24.47 6.36 -10.80
N ASN A 42 25.51 7.19 -10.74
CA ASN A 42 25.48 8.42 -9.96
C ASN A 42 24.81 9.55 -10.76
N ILE A 43 23.89 10.24 -10.10
CA ILE A 43 23.25 11.47 -10.55
C ILE A 43 23.76 12.57 -9.61
N GLY A 44 24.85 13.23 -10.01
CA GLY A 44 25.58 14.15 -9.14
C GLY A 44 26.19 13.43 -7.94
N TYR A 45 25.84 13.84 -6.73
CA TYR A 45 26.36 13.27 -5.47
C TYR A 45 25.63 12.00 -4.99
N PHE A 46 24.50 11.65 -5.62
CA PHE A 46 23.66 10.53 -5.18
C PHE A 46 23.60 9.44 -6.25
N SER A 47 23.63 8.18 -5.84
CA SER A 47 23.30 7.07 -6.75
C SER A 47 21.80 7.03 -7.04
N PHE A 48 21.40 6.50 -8.20
CA PHE A 48 19.99 6.47 -8.59
C PHE A 48 19.10 5.72 -7.60
N TYR A 49 19.59 4.63 -6.98
CA TYR A 49 18.86 3.93 -5.93
C TYR A 49 18.60 4.80 -4.68
N GLN A 50 19.49 5.76 -4.37
CA GLN A 50 19.29 6.71 -3.26
C GLN A 50 18.23 7.75 -3.61
N VAL A 51 18.18 8.18 -4.88
CA VAL A 51 17.11 9.05 -5.38
C VAL A 51 15.75 8.34 -5.28
N LEU A 52 15.68 7.07 -5.69
CA LEU A 52 14.48 6.25 -5.52
C LEU A 52 14.12 6.07 -4.04
N TRP A 53 15.11 5.85 -3.18
CA TRP A 53 14.89 5.77 -1.75
C TRP A 53 14.26 7.05 -1.18
N PHE A 54 14.80 8.23 -1.50
CA PHE A 54 14.22 9.52 -1.08
C PHE A 54 12.80 9.68 -1.60
N PHE A 55 12.54 9.28 -2.84
CA PHE A 55 11.21 9.31 -3.43
C PHE A 55 10.22 8.45 -2.62
N PHE A 56 10.51 7.17 -2.39
CA PHE A 56 9.64 6.27 -1.64
C PHE A 56 9.48 6.67 -0.16
N LEU A 57 10.58 7.11 0.47
CA LEU A 57 10.54 7.62 1.83
C LEU A 57 9.63 8.84 1.92
N SER A 58 9.77 9.79 1.00
CA SER A 58 8.93 10.98 0.96
C SER A 58 7.46 10.60 0.82
N GLU A 59 7.11 9.69 -0.10
CA GLU A 59 5.73 9.23 -0.30
C GLU A 59 5.12 8.70 1.01
N MET A 60 5.87 7.87 1.75
CA MET A 60 5.46 7.37 3.05
C MET A 60 5.36 8.46 4.12
N LEU A 61 6.30 9.40 4.17
CA LEU A 61 6.28 10.49 5.14
C LEU A 61 5.06 11.41 4.96
N LEU A 62 4.58 11.60 3.72
CA LEU A 62 3.36 12.38 3.44
C LEU A 62 2.11 11.77 4.09
N VAL A 63 2.09 10.45 4.39
CA VAL A 63 0.95 9.76 5.03
C VAL A 63 0.70 10.30 6.44
N PHE A 64 1.76 10.65 7.17
CA PHE A 64 1.67 11.21 8.52
C PHE A 64 1.10 12.63 8.54
N VAL A 65 1.08 13.33 7.41
CA VAL A 65 0.65 14.73 7.34
C VAL A 65 -0.85 14.80 7.05
N PRO A 66 -1.69 15.15 8.04
CA PRO A 66 -3.14 15.12 7.86
C PRO A 66 -3.59 16.08 6.76
N ARG A 67 -2.90 17.21 6.56
CA ARG A 67 -3.24 18.22 5.53
C ARG A 67 -3.26 17.64 4.12
N TRP A 68 -2.39 16.68 3.81
CA TRP A 68 -2.26 16.09 2.48
C TRP A 68 -3.10 14.82 2.28
N SER A 69 -3.69 14.30 3.35
CA SER A 69 -4.67 13.22 3.27
C SER A 69 -6.00 13.71 2.70
N THR A 70 -6.11 13.78 1.37
CA THR A 70 -7.31 14.22 0.65
C THR A 70 -8.27 13.07 0.33
N TYR A 71 -7.77 11.84 0.29
CA TYR A 71 -8.54 10.64 0.00
C TYR A 71 -9.14 10.03 1.28
N VAL A 72 -10.44 9.74 1.27
CA VAL A 72 -11.15 9.21 2.45
C VAL A 72 -10.64 7.82 2.85
N GLY A 73 -10.27 6.96 1.88
CA GLY A 73 -9.78 5.61 2.16
C GLY A 73 -8.54 5.58 3.06
N CYS A 74 -7.51 6.34 2.69
CA CYS A 74 -6.30 6.54 3.50
C CYS A 74 -6.54 7.48 4.70
N GLY A 75 -7.47 8.43 4.54
CA GLY A 75 -7.72 9.50 5.49
C GLY A 75 -8.65 9.18 6.64
N LYS A 76 -9.30 8.02 6.66
CA LYS A 76 -10.20 7.60 7.76
C LYS A 76 -9.54 7.52 9.15
N LEU A 77 -8.21 7.54 9.18
CA LEU A 77 -7.42 7.79 10.38
C LEU A 77 -7.82 9.10 11.11
N TYR A 78 -8.08 10.13 10.31
CA TYR A 78 -8.24 11.51 10.77
C TYR A 78 -9.71 11.88 10.94
N VAL A 79 -10.01 12.58 12.04
CA VAL A 79 -11.38 13.04 12.40
C VAL A 79 -12.05 13.84 11.28
N LYS A 80 -11.29 14.61 10.50
CA LYS A 80 -11.82 15.42 9.38
C LYS A 80 -12.56 14.60 8.31
N HIS A 81 -12.34 13.29 8.24
CA HIS A 81 -13.00 12.37 7.31
C HIS A 81 -14.11 11.55 7.98
N TYR A 82 -14.36 11.76 9.26
CA TYR A 82 -15.45 11.13 10.00
C TYR A 82 -16.73 11.94 9.86
N SER A 83 -17.79 11.30 9.36
CA SER A 83 -19.15 11.83 9.38
C SER A 83 -20.05 10.80 10.05
N GLU A 84 -20.53 11.12 11.24
CA GLU A 84 -21.32 10.22 12.06
C GLU A 84 -22.63 9.81 11.38
N ALA A 85 -23.00 8.55 11.53
CA ALA A 85 -24.26 7.98 11.12
C ALA A 85 -25.09 7.60 12.35
N VAL A 86 -26.39 7.38 12.18
CA VAL A 86 -27.19 6.71 13.22
C VAL A 86 -26.90 5.21 13.16
N TYR A 87 -26.40 4.63 14.25
CA TYR A 87 -26.11 3.20 14.33
C TYR A 87 -26.25 2.65 15.76
N GLN A 88 -26.39 1.34 15.85
CA GLN A 88 -26.36 0.61 17.12
C GLN A 88 -24.93 0.14 17.42
N GLN A 89 -24.47 0.35 18.66
CA GLN A 89 -23.10 0.01 19.07
C GLN A 89 -22.78 -1.48 18.89
N ASP A 90 -23.76 -2.36 19.13
CA ASP A 90 -23.60 -3.80 18.93
C ASP A 90 -23.34 -4.18 17.46
N ALA A 91 -23.96 -3.46 16.52
CA ALA A 91 -23.73 -3.66 15.10
C ALA A 91 -22.30 -3.27 14.70
N LEU A 92 -21.78 -2.17 15.27
CA LEU A 92 -20.39 -1.75 15.08
C LEU A 92 -19.41 -2.79 15.63
N LEU A 93 -19.63 -3.28 16.86
CA LEU A 93 -18.76 -4.29 17.48
C LEU A 93 -18.72 -5.59 16.67
N LYS A 94 -19.88 -6.09 16.23
CA LYS A 94 -19.98 -7.29 15.38
C LYS A 94 -19.25 -7.09 14.05
N HIS A 95 -19.41 -5.92 13.43
CA HIS A 95 -18.75 -5.56 12.20
C HIS A 95 -17.23 -5.51 12.35
N THR A 96 -16.72 -4.81 13.35
CA THR A 96 -15.28 -4.70 13.64
C THR A 96 -14.66 -6.07 13.89
N LYS A 97 -15.29 -6.93 14.70
CA LYS A 97 -14.81 -8.30 14.94
C LYS A 97 -14.71 -9.11 13.65
N LYS A 98 -15.72 -9.03 12.78
CA LYS A 98 -15.73 -9.72 11.48
C LYS A 98 -14.59 -9.25 10.58
N PHE A 99 -14.38 -7.94 10.47
CA PHE A 99 -13.31 -7.39 9.63
C PHE A 99 -11.91 -7.64 10.20
N ASN A 100 -11.74 -7.64 11.52
CA ASN A 100 -10.46 -8.01 12.15
C ASN A 100 -10.08 -9.46 11.84
N ARG A 101 -11.03 -10.41 11.90
CA ARG A 101 -10.75 -11.81 11.51
C ARG A 101 -10.30 -11.92 10.06
N ARG A 102 -10.91 -11.17 9.15
CA ARG A 102 -10.53 -11.18 7.73
C ARG A 102 -9.20 -10.47 7.47
N ALA A 103 -8.90 -9.40 8.21
CA ALA A 103 -7.59 -8.75 8.17
C ALA A 103 -6.49 -9.71 8.67
N LEU A 104 -6.76 -10.49 9.71
CA LEU A 104 -5.85 -11.54 10.18
C LEU A 104 -5.60 -12.60 9.09
N LEU A 105 -6.64 -13.04 8.38
CA LEU A 105 -6.46 -13.96 7.24
C LEU A 105 -5.60 -13.35 6.13
N ALA A 106 -5.77 -12.06 5.84
CA ALA A 106 -4.92 -11.35 4.87
C ALA A 106 -3.46 -11.28 5.36
N LEU A 107 -3.23 -11.04 6.66
CA LEU A 107 -1.90 -11.04 7.25
C LEU A 107 -1.23 -12.42 7.14
N ILE A 108 -1.93 -13.48 7.54
CA ILE A 108 -1.41 -14.86 7.46
C ILE A 108 -1.07 -15.22 6.01
N PHE A 109 -1.96 -14.90 5.08
CA PHE A 109 -1.73 -15.11 3.66
C PHE A 109 -0.51 -14.34 3.15
N TRP A 110 -0.35 -13.07 3.54
CA TRP A 110 0.80 -12.28 3.15
C TRP A 110 2.11 -12.82 3.73
N LEU A 111 2.11 -13.20 5.01
CA LEU A 111 3.28 -13.82 5.65
C LEU A 111 3.65 -15.14 4.99
N ALA A 112 2.68 -15.96 4.57
CA ALA A 112 2.93 -17.17 3.81
C ALA A 112 3.60 -16.86 2.45
N LEU A 113 3.11 -15.85 1.72
CA LEU A 113 3.74 -15.41 0.47
C LEU A 113 5.17 -14.91 0.67
N LEU A 114 5.39 -14.08 1.70
CA LEU A 114 6.71 -13.56 2.03
C LEU A 114 7.68 -14.67 2.45
N SER A 115 7.18 -15.67 3.20
CA SER A 115 7.98 -16.82 3.61
C SER A 115 8.38 -17.69 2.42
N GLY A 116 7.42 -17.95 1.51
CA GLY A 116 7.70 -18.64 0.24
C GLY A 116 8.73 -17.88 -0.61
N LEU A 117 8.61 -16.56 -0.69
CA LEU A 117 9.59 -15.71 -1.37
C LEU A 117 10.98 -15.82 -0.72
N GLY A 118 11.06 -15.83 0.61
CA GLY A 118 12.30 -16.04 1.35
C GLY A 118 12.96 -17.38 1.00
N VAL A 119 12.19 -18.47 0.94
CA VAL A 119 12.70 -19.78 0.52
C VAL A 119 13.23 -19.74 -0.93
N ILE A 120 12.50 -19.10 -1.85
CA ILE A 120 12.95 -18.95 -3.25
C ILE A 120 14.27 -18.17 -3.32
N PHE A 121 14.40 -17.08 -2.56
CA PHE A 121 15.61 -16.27 -2.51
C PHE A 121 16.80 -16.99 -1.88
N LEU A 122 16.60 -17.67 -0.76
CA LEU A 122 17.67 -18.43 -0.07
C LEU A 122 18.20 -19.60 -0.91
N ASN A 123 17.35 -20.20 -1.76
CA ASN A 123 17.76 -21.22 -2.72
C ASN A 123 18.44 -20.64 -3.98
N GLY A 124 18.60 -19.32 -4.07
CA GLY A 124 19.23 -18.66 -5.22
C GLY A 124 18.40 -18.63 -6.50
N LEU A 125 17.11 -19.01 -6.45
CA LEU A 125 16.21 -19.00 -7.62
C LEU A 125 15.87 -17.57 -8.07
N ILE A 126 15.91 -16.62 -7.13
CA ILE A 126 15.76 -15.20 -7.41
C ILE A 126 16.92 -14.44 -6.74
N ASN A 127 17.49 -13.46 -7.43
CA ASN A 127 18.54 -12.60 -6.90
C ASN A 127 17.96 -11.28 -6.37
N GLU A 128 18.81 -10.40 -5.84
CA GLU A 128 18.43 -9.08 -5.33
C GLU A 128 17.68 -8.23 -6.36
N MET A 129 18.09 -8.29 -7.64
CA MET A 129 17.43 -7.54 -8.72
C MET A 129 16.03 -8.09 -9.01
N GLY A 130 15.84 -9.41 -8.92
CA GLY A 130 14.52 -10.02 -9.02
C GLY A 130 13.60 -9.60 -7.86
N LEU A 131 14.12 -9.52 -6.63
CA LEU A 131 13.38 -8.96 -5.50
C LEU A 131 13.02 -7.49 -5.70
N PHE A 132 13.94 -6.70 -6.25
CA PHE A 132 13.67 -5.30 -6.59
C PHE A 132 12.59 -5.14 -7.67
N LEU A 133 12.59 -5.99 -8.70
CA LEU A 133 11.54 -6.04 -9.71
C LEU A 133 10.19 -6.44 -9.10
N LEU A 134 10.18 -7.41 -8.20
CA LEU A 134 8.96 -7.80 -7.48
C LEU A 134 8.44 -6.64 -6.62
N PHE A 135 9.33 -5.90 -5.95
CA PHE A 135 8.97 -4.68 -5.23
C PHE A 135 8.31 -3.64 -6.17
N LEU A 136 8.90 -3.36 -7.33
CA LEU A 136 8.33 -2.43 -8.31
C LEU A 136 6.98 -2.93 -8.86
N PHE A 137 6.85 -4.24 -9.07
CA PHE A 137 5.60 -4.86 -9.45
C PHE A 137 4.53 -4.64 -8.38
N LEU A 138 4.84 -4.88 -7.10
CA LEU A 138 3.89 -4.64 -6.01
C LEU A 138 3.53 -3.16 -5.87
N TYR A 139 4.50 -2.27 -6.03
CA TYR A 139 4.28 -0.82 -6.01
C TYR A 139 3.29 -0.39 -7.12
N PHE A 140 3.40 -0.96 -8.31
CA PHE A 140 2.42 -0.77 -9.39
C PHE A 140 1.08 -1.46 -9.08
N ALA A 141 1.09 -2.71 -8.64
CA ALA A 141 -0.09 -3.53 -8.38
C ALA A 141 -0.99 -2.93 -7.30
N ASP A 142 -0.45 -2.23 -6.31
CA ASP A 142 -1.22 -1.43 -5.35
C ASP A 142 -2.11 -0.39 -6.06
N GLN A 143 -1.53 0.39 -6.96
CA GLN A 143 -2.27 1.40 -7.71
C GLN A 143 -3.24 0.77 -8.71
N PHE A 144 -2.91 -0.39 -9.26
CA PHE A 144 -3.85 -1.20 -10.04
C PHE A 144 -5.06 -1.63 -9.18
N CYS A 145 -4.82 -2.10 -7.95
CA CYS A 145 -5.86 -2.52 -7.03
C CYS A 145 -6.86 -1.42 -6.69
N ILE A 146 -6.40 -0.16 -6.60
CA ILE A 146 -7.24 1.00 -6.28
C ILE A 146 -8.08 1.48 -7.48
N ASN A 147 -7.60 1.28 -8.71
CA ASN A 147 -8.22 1.85 -9.91
C ASN A 147 -8.98 0.83 -10.77
N ILE A 148 -8.62 -0.46 -10.68
CA ILE A 148 -9.14 -1.51 -11.55
C ILE A 148 -9.79 -2.61 -10.72
N TRP A 149 -9.00 -3.40 -9.97
CA TRP A 149 -9.52 -4.52 -9.21
C TRP A 149 -8.51 -5.05 -8.18
N CYS A 150 -8.98 -5.38 -6.97
CA CYS A 150 -8.13 -5.85 -5.86
C CYS A 150 -8.49 -7.27 -5.40
N PRO A 151 -7.57 -8.25 -5.50
CA PRO A 151 -7.83 -9.63 -5.06
C PRO A 151 -8.04 -9.74 -3.54
N PHE A 152 -7.31 -8.96 -2.73
CA PHE A 152 -7.46 -8.97 -1.28
C PHE A 152 -8.84 -8.47 -0.85
N GLN A 153 -9.33 -7.41 -1.48
CA GLN A 153 -10.67 -6.90 -1.21
C GLN A 153 -11.75 -7.87 -1.70
N ALA A 154 -11.61 -8.43 -2.91
CA ALA A 154 -12.62 -9.31 -3.49
C ALA A 154 -12.73 -10.66 -2.77
N TRP A 155 -11.60 -11.29 -2.44
CA TRP A 155 -11.57 -12.68 -1.99
C TRP A 155 -11.45 -12.83 -0.47
N ILE A 156 -10.59 -12.04 0.16
CA ILE A 156 -10.20 -12.20 1.58
C ILE A 156 -11.01 -11.28 2.49
N VAL A 157 -10.87 -9.97 2.32
CA VAL A 157 -11.51 -8.95 3.18
C VAL A 157 -13.00 -8.82 2.89
N ARG A 158 -13.40 -9.03 1.63
CA ARG A 158 -14.79 -8.94 1.14
C ARG A 158 -15.48 -7.66 1.63
N SER A 159 -14.81 -6.51 1.47
CA SER A 159 -15.42 -5.19 1.68
C SER A 159 -16.25 -4.82 0.45
N LYS A 160 -17.26 -3.95 0.60
CA LYS A 160 -18.12 -3.57 -0.55
C LYS A 160 -17.46 -2.54 -1.48
N CYS A 161 -16.52 -1.76 -0.97
CA CYS A 161 -15.73 -0.81 -1.75
C CYS A 161 -14.33 -0.65 -1.14
N CYS A 162 -13.44 0.01 -1.88
CA CYS A 162 -12.07 0.26 -1.46
C CYS A 162 -11.97 1.20 -0.24
N ASN A 163 -12.86 2.19 -0.08
CA ASN A 163 -12.88 3.08 1.09
C ASN A 163 -13.14 2.32 2.41
N ALA A 164 -14.04 1.34 2.36
CA ALA A 164 -14.38 0.48 3.48
C ALA A 164 -13.36 -0.64 3.74
N CYS A 165 -12.32 -0.78 2.90
CA CYS A 165 -11.33 -1.85 3.07
C CYS A 165 -10.50 -1.67 4.34
N ARG A 166 -10.42 -2.70 5.20
CA ARG A 166 -9.74 -2.64 6.50
C ARG A 166 -8.21 -2.52 6.39
N ILE A 167 -7.64 -3.13 5.37
CA ILE A 167 -6.19 -3.24 5.16
C ILE A 167 -5.66 -2.19 4.16
N TYR A 168 -6.40 -1.10 3.95
CA TYR A 168 -6.04 -0.10 2.94
C TYR A 168 -4.62 0.46 3.14
N ASN A 169 -4.24 0.83 4.37
CA ASN A 169 -2.90 1.33 4.70
C ASN A 169 -1.86 0.22 5.01
N TRP A 170 -2.19 -1.05 4.77
CA TRP A 170 -1.19 -2.13 4.83
C TRP A 170 -0.38 -2.24 3.53
N ASP A 171 -0.81 -1.51 2.49
CA ASP A 171 -0.15 -1.40 1.19
C ASP A 171 1.36 -1.16 1.32
N HIS A 172 1.81 -0.18 2.13
CA HIS A 172 3.22 0.13 2.25
C HIS A 172 4.04 -1.07 2.77
N ILE A 173 3.62 -1.69 3.87
CA ILE A 173 4.38 -2.84 4.41
C ILE A 173 4.35 -4.02 3.43
N MET A 174 3.23 -4.23 2.73
CA MET A 174 3.14 -5.27 1.70
C MET A 174 4.09 -4.98 0.54
N ILE A 175 4.10 -3.77 0.00
CA ILE A 175 4.99 -3.34 -1.09
C ILE A 175 6.46 -3.50 -0.70
N PHE A 176 6.88 -3.01 0.47
CA PHE A 176 8.30 -2.96 0.85
C PHE A 176 8.82 -4.25 1.51
N SER A 177 7.95 -5.13 2.02
CA SER A 177 8.37 -6.35 2.72
C SER A 177 9.30 -7.30 1.92
N PRO A 178 9.20 -7.46 0.59
CA PRO A 178 10.19 -8.24 -0.18
C PRO A 178 11.61 -7.72 -0.05
N LEU A 179 11.80 -6.42 0.21
CA LEU A 179 13.13 -5.83 0.37
C LEU A 179 13.81 -6.24 1.68
N ALA A 180 13.11 -6.92 2.59
CA ALA A 180 13.68 -7.39 3.86
C ALA A 180 14.88 -8.33 3.65
N PHE A 181 14.85 -9.08 2.53
CA PHE A 181 15.90 -10.02 2.16
C PHE A 181 17.14 -9.37 1.55
N ILE A 182 17.12 -8.06 1.27
CA ILE A 182 18.27 -7.31 0.78
C ILE A 182 18.82 -6.50 1.96
N PRO A 183 19.91 -6.93 2.63
CA PRO A 183 20.41 -6.25 3.81
C PRO A 183 21.10 -4.94 3.43
N SER A 184 20.41 -3.82 3.63
CA SER A 184 21.00 -2.49 3.45
C SER A 184 20.26 -1.45 4.29
N PHE A 185 20.94 -0.35 4.62
CA PHE A 185 20.30 0.79 5.29
C PHE A 185 19.10 1.31 4.47
N TRP A 186 19.23 1.39 3.16
CA TRP A 186 18.22 1.95 2.26
C TRP A 186 16.95 1.10 2.22
N THR A 187 17.07 -0.22 2.14
CA THR A 187 15.92 -1.14 2.14
C THR A 187 15.26 -1.23 3.52
N TRP A 188 16.05 -1.40 4.58
CA TRP A 188 15.53 -1.58 5.93
C TRP A 188 14.88 -0.32 6.51
N SER A 189 15.37 0.87 6.16
CA SER A 189 14.72 2.12 6.57
C SER A 189 13.33 2.28 5.95
N LEU A 190 13.13 1.88 4.68
CA LEU A 190 11.80 1.90 4.07
C LEU A 190 10.83 0.93 4.77
N ILE A 191 11.33 -0.26 5.11
CA ILE A 191 10.54 -1.26 5.86
C ILE A 191 10.17 -0.72 7.24
N ALA A 192 11.13 -0.14 7.96
CA ALA A 192 10.89 0.44 9.28
C ALA A 192 9.80 1.51 9.24
N VAL A 193 9.86 2.44 8.27
CA VAL A 193 8.83 3.48 8.13
C VAL A 193 7.47 2.88 7.76
N SER A 194 7.43 1.91 6.85
CA SER A 194 6.18 1.23 6.49
C SER A 194 5.55 0.48 7.67
N LEU A 195 6.37 -0.10 8.55
CA LEU A 195 5.92 -0.74 9.78
C LEU A 195 5.34 0.28 10.77
N ILE A 196 5.96 1.46 10.91
CA ILE A 196 5.43 2.55 11.75
C ILE A 196 4.06 3.00 11.24
N ILE A 197 3.88 3.14 9.91
CA ILE A 197 2.58 3.48 9.31
C ILE A 197 1.53 2.42 9.64
N MET A 198 1.87 1.14 9.50
CA MET A 198 0.97 0.04 9.84
C MET A 198 0.59 0.06 11.33
N ILE A 199 1.55 0.26 12.24
CA ILE A 199 1.31 0.34 13.68
C ILE A 199 0.39 1.51 14.02
N GLN A 200 0.65 2.69 13.44
CA GLN A 200 -0.21 3.87 13.63
C GLN A 200 -1.65 3.60 13.19
N TRP A 201 -1.82 2.95 12.03
CA TRP A 201 -3.12 2.57 11.51
C TRP A 201 -3.87 1.62 12.46
N GLU A 202 -3.20 0.57 12.92
CA GLU A 202 -3.78 -0.42 13.85
C GLU A 202 -4.15 0.21 15.19
N TYR A 203 -3.28 1.09 15.73
CA TYR A 203 -3.56 1.83 16.96
C TYR A 203 -4.81 2.70 16.83
N GLN A 204 -4.93 3.46 15.74
CA GLN A 204 -6.06 4.34 15.53
C GLN A 204 -7.36 3.56 15.25
N HIS A 205 -7.28 2.42 14.57
CA HIS A 205 -8.43 1.54 14.43
C HIS A 205 -8.89 0.97 15.77
N TYR A 206 -7.95 0.59 16.64
CA TYR A 206 -8.27 0.13 17.99
C TYR A 206 -8.90 1.23 18.84
N ARG A 207 -8.35 2.45 18.77
CA ARG A 207 -8.79 3.59 19.58
C ARG A 207 -10.13 4.19 19.10
N TYR A 208 -10.36 4.22 17.79
CA TYR A 208 -11.49 4.89 17.14
C TYR A 208 -12.14 4.01 16.05
N PRO A 209 -12.69 2.83 16.41
CA PRO A 209 -13.26 1.89 15.43
C PRO A 209 -14.41 2.49 14.61
N GLU A 210 -15.13 3.48 15.16
CA GLU A 210 -16.22 4.19 14.50
C GLU A 210 -15.78 4.93 13.22
N ARG A 211 -14.51 5.34 13.14
CA ARG A 211 -14.00 6.04 11.95
C ARG A 211 -13.78 5.10 10.77
N PHE A 212 -13.57 3.80 11.05
CA PHE A 212 -13.14 2.79 10.09
C PHE A 212 -14.29 1.92 9.54
N SER A 213 -15.52 2.13 10.01
CA SER A 213 -16.67 1.32 9.64
C SER A 213 -17.69 2.11 8.81
N GLU A 214 -18.21 1.50 7.74
CA GLU A 214 -19.29 2.08 6.92
C GLU A 214 -20.64 2.20 7.65
N ILE A 215 -20.76 1.50 8.78
CA ILE A 215 -21.94 1.54 9.66
C ILE A 215 -22.01 2.91 10.36
N SER A 216 -20.89 3.37 10.92
CA SER A 216 -20.78 4.57 11.75
C SER A 216 -20.26 5.79 11.00
N ASN A 217 -19.47 5.60 9.92
CA ASN A 217 -18.94 6.70 9.11
C ASN A 217 -19.60 6.73 7.73
N LEU A 218 -20.44 7.74 7.49
CA LEU A 218 -21.15 7.94 6.23
C LEU A 218 -20.20 8.06 5.02
N ASN A 219 -19.02 8.67 5.21
CA ASN A 219 -18.06 8.91 4.13
C ASN A 219 -17.44 7.62 3.58
N LEU A 220 -17.52 6.51 4.31
CA LEU A 220 -16.99 5.21 3.86
C LEU A 220 -17.97 4.42 2.98
N ARG A 221 -19.23 4.83 2.91
CA ARG A 221 -20.25 4.12 2.13
C ARG A 221 -19.96 4.23 0.63
N CYS A 222 -20.29 3.18 -0.12
CA CYS A 222 -20.00 3.09 -1.56
C CYS A 222 -20.56 4.26 -2.39
N ARG A 223 -21.65 4.90 -1.96
CA ARG A 223 -22.22 6.10 -2.63
C ARG A 223 -21.23 7.26 -2.70
N TYR A 224 -20.28 7.33 -1.76
CA TYR A 224 -19.22 8.34 -1.73
C TYR A 224 -17.90 7.83 -2.32
N CYS A 225 -17.89 6.60 -2.86
CA CYS A 225 -16.75 6.06 -3.58
C CYS A 225 -16.67 6.73 -4.95
N LYS A 226 -15.52 7.36 -5.23
CA LYS A 226 -15.27 8.11 -6.46
C LYS A 226 -14.61 7.26 -7.55
N ASN A 227 -14.08 6.10 -7.18
CA ASN A 227 -13.52 5.09 -8.07
C ASN A 227 -14.41 3.85 -8.04
N LYS A 228 -14.65 3.23 -9.21
CA LYS A 228 -15.22 1.88 -9.26
C LYS A 228 -14.13 0.90 -8.85
N CYS A 229 -14.42 0.14 -7.81
CA CYS A 229 -13.84 -1.19 -7.58
C CYS A 229 -14.98 -2.17 -7.95
#